data_AF-A0A7J8EVI0-F1
#
_entry.id   AF-A0A7J8EVI0-F1
#
_cell.length_a   1.000
_cell.length_b   1.000
_cell.length_c   1.000
_cell.angle_alpha   90.00
_cell.angle_beta   90.00
_cell.angle_gamma   90.00
#
_symmetry.space_group_name_H-M   'P 1'
#
loop_
_entity.id
_entity.type
_entity.pdbx_description
1 polymer ?
#
loop_
_entity_poly.entity_id
_entity_poly.type
_entity_poly.pdbx_seq_one_letter_code
_entity_poly.pdbx_strand_id
1 'polypeptide(L)'
;MAESEPLLSRARGGSAAWKDLCLEQAVVFIEDAIQYRSINHRMDARSMWLYRWYYSDVCQWILSFVIFLILSLAFIETPSSFTSTSDARYRAEPWHPPCGLTESVEALCLLVFTADLAVKSYLVGWAQFRKSLWLLAYFMVLVLSLVDWMVSLSLLCQEPLRLRRLLRPFFLLQNSSMMKKTLKCIRWSLPEMASVVLLLALHLCVFTMFGMLLFTGEKDDGQDRERLTYFRNLPEALTSLLVLLTTANNPDVMIPAYSKNRSYAIFFIVFTLIGSLFLMNLLTAIIYNQFRGYLLKSVQASLFRKRLGTRAAYEVLSMTAEGQAHPQGAGVKAQDLLQALQKVQVDSTRKQALLEKVRAHGHGLLSANDFQKLFNELDKSVTREHPPLPEYQSPFLQSAQFLFGHRYFDYLGNFIVLANLVSICVFLVLDADILPHNRDDFVLGEAGDAGPAVAVGHGPPGEHAHCVPVPAHHPQHEGSG
;
A
#
# COMPACT_ATOMS: atom_id res chain seq x y z
N MET A 1 -19.89 -35.46 60.30
CA MET A 1 -19.49 -34.09 59.94
C MET A 1 -18.36 -34.11 58.89
N ALA A 2 -18.48 -34.93 57.83
CA ALA A 2 -17.39 -35.15 56.87
C ALA A 2 -17.90 -35.55 55.47
N GLU A 3 -18.92 -34.85 54.94
CA GLU A 3 -19.46 -35.18 53.60
C GLU A 3 -19.89 -33.96 52.77
N SER A 4 -19.46 -32.74 53.14
CA SER A 4 -19.82 -31.49 52.45
C SER A 4 -18.64 -30.77 51.75
N GLU A 5 -17.40 -31.23 51.92
CA GLU A 5 -16.22 -30.64 51.25
C GLU A 5 -16.03 -30.96 49.75
N PRO A 6 -16.45 -32.12 49.18
CA PRO A 6 -16.19 -32.40 47.77
C PRO A 6 -17.12 -31.64 46.81
N LEU A 7 -18.29 -31.15 47.27
CA LEU A 7 -19.20 -30.35 46.44
C LEU A 7 -18.84 -28.85 46.47
N LEU A 8 -18.36 -28.34 47.60
CA LEU A 8 -17.90 -26.96 47.75
C LEU A 8 -16.58 -26.69 47.00
N SER A 9 -15.66 -27.66 46.96
CA SER A 9 -14.44 -27.58 46.15
C SER A 9 -14.72 -27.66 44.65
N ARG A 10 -15.68 -28.48 44.22
CA ARG A 10 -16.12 -28.58 42.81
C ARG A 10 -16.90 -27.34 42.36
N ALA A 11 -17.72 -26.75 43.24
CA ALA A 11 -18.39 -25.46 43.01
C ALA A 11 -17.41 -24.27 43.01
N ARG A 12 -16.40 -24.26 43.91
CA ARG A 12 -15.30 -23.28 43.88
C ARG A 12 -14.45 -23.39 42.62
N GLY A 13 -14.14 -24.62 42.20
CA GLY A 13 -13.41 -24.88 40.95
C GLY A 13 -14.15 -24.39 39.71
N GLY A 14 -15.48 -24.58 39.66
CA GLY A 14 -16.34 -24.03 38.60
C GLY A 14 -16.42 -22.50 38.62
N SER A 15 -16.53 -21.89 39.81
CA SER A 15 -16.57 -20.43 39.96
C SER A 15 -15.25 -19.76 39.58
N ALA A 16 -14.10 -20.33 39.96
CA ALA A 16 -12.79 -19.80 39.60
C ALA A 16 -12.53 -19.92 38.09
N ALA A 17 -12.79 -21.08 37.49
CA ALA A 17 -12.62 -21.29 36.05
C ALA A 17 -13.55 -20.38 35.22
N TRP A 18 -14.77 -20.12 35.70
CA TRP A 18 -15.69 -19.19 35.05
C TRP A 18 -15.20 -17.74 35.12
N LYS A 19 -14.66 -17.31 36.26
CA LYS A 19 -14.04 -15.98 36.39
C LYS A 19 -12.83 -15.80 35.48
N ASP A 20 -11.97 -16.81 35.39
CA ASP A 20 -10.83 -16.79 34.49
C ASP A 20 -11.25 -16.69 33.01
N LEU A 21 -12.33 -17.39 32.63
CA LEU A 21 -12.90 -17.29 31.29
C LEU A 21 -13.46 -15.89 30.99
N CYS A 22 -14.19 -15.28 31.93
CA CYS A 22 -14.71 -13.92 31.80
C CYS A 22 -13.57 -12.90 31.68
N LEU A 23 -12.48 -13.07 32.43
CA LEU A 23 -11.29 -12.24 32.32
C LEU A 23 -10.63 -12.37 30.94
N GLU A 24 -10.50 -13.58 30.40
CA GLU A 24 -9.95 -13.78 29.05
C GLU A 24 -10.84 -13.15 27.97
N GLN A 25 -12.16 -13.28 28.07
CA GLN A 25 -13.10 -12.64 27.16
C GLN A 25 -12.96 -11.11 27.20
N ALA A 26 -12.88 -10.53 28.40
CA ALA A 26 -12.69 -9.10 28.56
C ALA A 26 -11.36 -8.62 27.95
N VAL A 27 -10.27 -9.39 28.11
CA VAL A 27 -8.97 -9.09 27.48
C VAL A 27 -9.08 -9.05 25.97
N VAL A 28 -9.71 -10.06 25.35
CA VAL A 28 -9.88 -10.12 23.89
C VAL A 28 -10.74 -8.95 23.38
N PHE A 29 -11.82 -8.58 24.08
CA PHE A 29 -12.64 -7.42 23.71
C PHE A 29 -11.89 -6.10 23.82
N ILE A 30 -11.02 -5.95 24.82
CA ILE A 30 -10.18 -4.77 24.95
C ILE A 30 -9.15 -4.72 23.81
N GLU A 31 -8.47 -5.84 23.51
CA GLU A 31 -7.52 -5.93 22.39
C GLU A 31 -8.21 -5.60 21.05
N ASP A 32 -9.42 -6.10 20.82
CA ASP A 32 -10.22 -5.82 19.63
C ASP A 32 -10.68 -4.35 19.55
N ALA A 33 -11.03 -3.75 20.68
CA ALA A 33 -11.42 -2.34 20.75
C ALA A 33 -10.25 -1.41 20.40
N ILE A 34 -9.05 -1.73 20.88
CA ILE A 34 -7.82 -0.98 20.61
C ILE A 34 -7.44 -1.07 19.13
N GLN A 35 -7.59 -2.27 18.55
CA GLN A 35 -7.19 -2.55 17.16
C GLN A 35 -8.35 -2.38 16.15
N TYR A 36 -9.49 -1.79 16.57
CA TYR A 36 -10.68 -1.52 15.75
C TYR A 36 -11.28 -2.75 15.02
N ARG A 37 -11.16 -3.93 15.65
CA ARG A 37 -11.67 -5.21 15.13
C ARG A 37 -13.16 -5.38 15.48
N SER A 38 -13.82 -6.33 14.81
CA SER A 38 -15.24 -6.65 15.05
C SER A 38 -15.40 -7.91 15.91
N ILE A 39 -16.39 -7.91 16.79
CA ILE A 39 -16.64 -8.94 17.82
C ILE A 39 -17.35 -10.20 17.26
N ASN A 40 -17.15 -10.54 15.99
CA ASN A 40 -17.86 -11.65 15.32
C ASN A 40 -17.02 -12.94 15.30
N HIS A 41 -16.53 -13.38 16.46
CA HIS A 41 -15.73 -14.60 16.60
C HIS A 41 -16.24 -15.52 17.71
N ARG A 42 -15.82 -16.79 17.71
CA ARG A 42 -16.16 -17.77 18.76
C ARG A 42 -15.43 -17.47 20.08
N MET A 43 -16.12 -17.60 21.21
CA MET A 43 -15.64 -17.19 22.55
C MET A 43 -15.26 -18.35 23.47
N ASP A 44 -14.96 -19.53 22.92
CA ASP A 44 -14.51 -20.68 23.69
C ASP A 44 -13.05 -20.48 24.16
N ALA A 45 -12.65 -21.06 25.30
CA ALA A 45 -11.29 -20.92 25.84
C ALA A 45 -10.18 -21.25 24.81
N ARG A 46 -10.31 -22.36 24.07
CA ARG A 46 -9.37 -22.74 23.01
C ARG A 46 -9.40 -21.78 21.82
N SER A 47 -10.59 -21.29 21.47
CA SER A 47 -10.80 -20.34 20.37
C SER A 47 -10.14 -18.99 20.67
N MET A 48 -10.22 -18.51 21.92
CA MET A 48 -9.56 -17.27 22.35
C MET A 48 -8.04 -17.39 22.36
N TRP A 49 -7.49 -18.51 22.83
CA TRP A 49 -6.04 -18.76 22.75
C TRP A 49 -5.55 -18.75 21.29
N LEU A 50 -6.26 -19.47 20.41
CA LEU A 50 -5.95 -19.51 18.97
C LEU A 50 -6.09 -18.13 18.33
N TYR A 51 -7.11 -17.36 18.71
CA TYR A 51 -7.35 -16.00 18.23
C TYR A 51 -6.19 -15.06 18.59
N ARG A 52 -5.74 -15.08 19.85
CA ARG A 52 -4.62 -14.25 20.32
C ARG A 52 -3.29 -14.67 19.67
N TRP A 53 -3.06 -15.96 19.49
CA TRP A 53 -1.89 -16.46 18.76
C TRP A 53 -1.90 -16.03 17.29
N TYR A 54 -3.05 -16.16 16.62
CA TYR A 54 -3.23 -15.75 15.22
C TYR A 54 -3.01 -14.25 15.01
N TYR A 55 -3.49 -13.42 15.92
CA TYR A 55 -3.30 -11.96 15.87
C TYR A 55 -2.01 -11.47 16.53
N SER A 56 -1.11 -12.36 16.93
CA SER A 56 0.21 -11.98 17.42
C SER A 56 1.06 -11.35 16.31
N ASP A 57 1.97 -10.44 16.70
CA ASP A 57 2.84 -9.75 15.76
C ASP A 57 3.67 -10.73 14.92
N VAL A 58 4.13 -11.83 15.51
CA VAL A 58 4.92 -12.87 14.82
C VAL A 58 4.09 -13.56 13.73
N CYS A 59 2.86 -13.98 14.03
CA CYS A 59 2.01 -14.65 13.05
C CYS A 59 1.61 -13.71 11.90
N GLN A 60 1.28 -12.46 12.22
CA GLN A 60 0.95 -11.45 11.21
C GLN A 60 2.16 -11.03 10.35
N TRP A 61 3.36 -11.00 10.94
CA TRP A 61 4.60 -10.75 10.22
C TRP A 61 4.94 -11.89 9.26
N ILE A 62 4.81 -13.14 9.69
CA ILE A 62 4.99 -14.32 8.83
C ILE A 62 4.03 -14.27 7.64
N LEU A 63 2.74 -14.00 7.90
CA LEU A 63 1.75 -13.89 6.82
C LEU A 63 2.10 -12.77 5.83
N SER A 64 2.56 -11.62 6.34
CA SER A 64 3.00 -10.49 5.51
C SER A 64 4.24 -10.83 4.69
N PHE A 65 5.20 -11.56 5.27
CA PHE A 65 6.38 -12.06 4.58
C PHE A 65 6.03 -13.04 3.47
N VAL A 66 5.07 -13.96 3.70
CA VAL A 66 4.60 -14.90 2.67
C VAL A 66 3.91 -14.15 1.51
N ILE A 67 3.12 -13.11 1.80
CA ILE A 67 2.54 -12.24 0.76
C ILE A 67 3.64 -11.52 -0.04
N PHE A 68 4.67 -11.01 0.64
CA PHE A 68 5.81 -10.40 -0.03
C PHE A 68 6.55 -11.41 -0.92
N LEU A 69 6.78 -12.63 -0.43
CA LEU A 69 7.47 -13.70 -1.16
C LEU A 69 6.73 -14.10 -2.43
N ILE A 70 5.41 -14.34 -2.37
CA ILE A 70 4.62 -14.76 -3.54
C ILE A 70 4.53 -13.67 -4.62
N LEU A 71 4.49 -12.40 -4.22
CA LEU A 71 4.52 -11.27 -5.15
C LEU A 71 5.91 -11.06 -5.76
N SER A 72 6.97 -11.25 -4.97
CA SER A 72 8.36 -11.13 -5.43
C SER A 72 8.78 -12.26 -6.38
N LEU A 73 8.09 -13.41 -6.34
CA LEU A 73 8.37 -14.54 -7.22
C LEU A 73 8.22 -14.17 -8.71
N ALA A 74 7.42 -13.15 -9.04
CA ALA A 74 7.27 -12.62 -10.40
C ALA A 74 8.59 -12.09 -11.01
N PHE A 75 9.57 -11.69 -10.21
CA PHE A 75 10.89 -11.24 -10.72
C PHE A 75 11.77 -12.42 -11.18
N ILE A 76 11.58 -13.59 -10.58
CA ILE A 76 12.38 -14.80 -10.78
C ILE A 76 11.76 -15.71 -11.84
N GLU A 77 10.43 -15.78 -11.86
CA GLU A 77 9.65 -16.60 -12.79
C GLU A 77 9.86 -16.20 -14.26
N THR A 78 9.49 -17.10 -15.18
CA THR A 78 9.50 -16.82 -16.61
C THR A 78 8.34 -15.88 -17.01
N PRO A 79 8.60 -14.76 -17.73
CA PRO A 79 9.90 -14.24 -18.17
C PRO A 79 10.70 -13.60 -17.04
N SER A 80 11.97 -13.99 -16.87
CA SER A 80 12.79 -13.52 -15.75
C SER A 80 13.26 -12.08 -15.97
N SER A 81 13.31 -11.33 -14.86
CA SER A 81 13.76 -9.93 -14.85
C SER A 81 15.26 -9.79 -14.55
N PHE A 82 15.98 -10.92 -14.39
CA PHE A 82 17.42 -10.93 -14.13
C PHE A 82 18.23 -10.72 -15.41
N THR A 83 18.22 -9.49 -15.92
CA THR A 83 19.11 -9.05 -16.99
C THR A 83 19.70 -7.68 -16.64
N SER A 84 20.95 -7.42 -17.05
CA SER A 84 21.60 -6.13 -16.79
C SER A 84 20.95 -4.96 -17.55
N THR A 85 20.27 -5.25 -18.66
CA THR A 85 19.55 -4.27 -19.48
C THR A 85 18.18 -4.81 -19.86
N SER A 86 17.20 -3.91 -19.98
CA SER A 86 15.87 -4.18 -20.53
C SER A 86 15.78 -3.84 -22.02
N ASP A 87 16.83 -3.27 -22.63
CA ASP A 87 16.85 -2.92 -24.05
C ASP A 87 16.86 -4.19 -24.90
N ALA A 88 15.79 -4.42 -25.67
CA ALA A 88 15.63 -5.58 -26.54
C ALA A 88 16.76 -5.73 -27.57
N ARG A 89 17.48 -4.66 -27.91
CA ARG A 89 18.59 -4.69 -28.88
C ARG A 89 19.85 -5.36 -28.33
N TYR A 90 20.09 -5.26 -27.03
CA TYR A 90 21.33 -5.71 -26.37
C TYR A 90 21.08 -6.66 -25.20
N ARG A 91 19.85 -7.16 -25.05
CA ARG A 91 19.45 -8.00 -23.93
C ARG A 91 20.11 -9.37 -24.02
N ALA A 92 20.92 -9.70 -23.01
CA ALA A 92 21.44 -11.05 -22.81
C ALA A 92 20.30 -12.05 -22.55
N GLU A 93 20.53 -13.33 -22.85
CA GLU A 93 19.55 -14.39 -22.63
C GLU A 93 19.12 -14.43 -21.15
N PRO A 94 17.82 -14.34 -20.83
CA PRO A 94 17.35 -14.32 -19.45
C PRO A 94 17.65 -15.65 -18.75
N TRP A 95 18.03 -15.59 -17.47
CA TRP A 95 18.21 -16.81 -16.68
C TRP A 95 16.87 -17.54 -16.49
N HIS A 96 16.82 -18.83 -16.86
CA HIS A 96 15.64 -19.66 -16.72
C HIS A 96 15.74 -20.53 -15.46
N PRO A 97 14.89 -20.32 -14.43
CA PRO A 97 14.93 -21.14 -13.24
C PRO A 97 14.42 -22.56 -13.53
N PRO A 98 14.91 -23.58 -12.80
CA PRO A 98 14.38 -24.93 -12.91
C PRO A 98 12.91 -24.96 -12.44
N CYS A 99 12.06 -25.67 -13.18
CA CYS A 99 10.62 -25.73 -12.96
C CYS A 99 10.23 -26.02 -11.49
N GLY A 100 10.92 -26.96 -10.83
CA GLY A 100 10.59 -27.35 -9.47
C GLY A 100 10.81 -26.26 -8.41
N LEU A 101 11.72 -25.30 -8.64
CA LEU A 101 12.06 -24.29 -7.64
C LEU A 101 10.91 -23.28 -7.46
N THR A 102 10.44 -22.67 -8.54
CA THR A 102 9.37 -21.65 -8.46
C THR A 102 8.05 -22.28 -8.02
N GLU A 103 7.73 -23.47 -8.54
CA GLU A 103 6.48 -24.15 -8.17
C GLU A 103 6.47 -24.65 -6.73
N SER A 104 7.61 -25.04 -6.15
CA SER A 104 7.69 -25.48 -4.75
C SER A 104 7.54 -24.31 -3.78
N VAL A 105 8.15 -23.16 -4.08
CA VAL A 105 7.97 -21.93 -3.29
C VAL A 105 6.52 -21.46 -3.35
N GLU A 106 5.90 -21.49 -4.53
CA GLU A 106 4.48 -21.15 -4.69
C GLU A 106 3.56 -22.10 -3.92
N ALA A 107 3.80 -23.41 -3.99
CA ALA A 107 3.05 -24.41 -3.23
C ALA A 107 3.15 -24.17 -1.72
N LEU A 108 4.34 -23.86 -1.21
CA LEU A 108 4.55 -23.55 0.21
C LEU A 108 3.73 -22.31 0.62
N CYS A 109 3.70 -21.26 -0.20
CA CYS A 109 2.89 -20.07 0.06
C CYS A 109 1.39 -20.39 0.07
N LEU A 110 0.91 -21.18 -0.91
CA LEU A 110 -0.49 -21.59 -0.99
C LEU A 110 -0.91 -22.46 0.19
N LEU A 111 -0.02 -23.30 0.72
CA LEU A 111 -0.26 -24.07 1.94
C LEU A 111 -0.46 -23.16 3.16
N VAL A 112 0.38 -22.12 3.30
CA VAL A 112 0.22 -21.13 4.38
C VAL A 112 -1.10 -20.37 4.23
N PHE A 113 -1.50 -19.97 3.02
CA PHE A 113 -2.79 -19.33 2.78
C PHE A 113 -3.99 -20.25 3.05
N THR A 114 -3.84 -21.54 2.77
CA THR A 114 -4.84 -22.57 3.11
C THR A 114 -4.99 -22.67 4.63
N ALA A 115 -3.88 -22.71 5.37
CA ALA A 115 -3.89 -22.71 6.83
C ALA A 115 -4.51 -21.42 7.40
N ASP A 116 -4.18 -20.25 6.85
CA ASP A 116 -4.78 -18.96 7.23
C ASP A 116 -6.29 -18.94 7.03
N LEU A 117 -6.78 -19.43 5.88
CA LEU A 117 -8.22 -19.55 5.60
C LEU A 117 -8.91 -20.55 6.54
N ALA A 118 -8.26 -21.67 6.85
CA ALA A 118 -8.78 -22.67 7.78
C ALA A 118 -8.92 -22.08 9.20
N VAL A 119 -7.91 -21.37 9.70
CA VAL A 119 -7.96 -20.70 11.01
C VAL A 119 -9.03 -19.61 11.02
N LYS A 120 -9.10 -18.76 9.98
CA LYS A 120 -10.14 -17.71 9.86
C LYS A 120 -11.55 -18.29 9.82
N SER A 121 -11.78 -19.33 9.02
CA SER A 121 -13.10 -19.97 8.90
C SER A 121 -13.52 -20.64 10.22
N TYR A 122 -12.56 -21.22 10.95
CA TYR A 122 -12.79 -21.73 12.29
C TYR A 122 -13.12 -20.59 13.28
N LEU A 123 -12.36 -19.50 13.33
CA LEU A 123 -12.59 -18.44 14.32
C LEU A 123 -13.91 -17.67 14.10
N VAL A 124 -14.27 -17.41 12.83
CA VAL A 124 -15.47 -16.62 12.47
C VAL A 124 -16.76 -17.46 12.51
N GLY A 125 -16.65 -18.78 12.30
CA GLY A 125 -17.80 -19.69 12.27
C GLY A 125 -18.47 -19.79 10.90
N TRP A 126 -19.10 -20.95 10.65
CA TRP A 126 -19.58 -21.34 9.31
C TRP A 126 -20.70 -20.45 8.74
N ALA A 127 -21.64 -20.02 9.58
CA ALA A 127 -22.74 -19.17 9.14
C ALA A 127 -22.27 -17.78 8.70
N GLN A 128 -21.31 -17.21 9.42
CA GLN A 128 -20.75 -15.89 9.12
C GLN A 128 -19.74 -15.95 7.97
N PHE A 129 -19.02 -17.07 7.83
CA PHE A 129 -18.15 -17.34 6.68
C PHE A 129 -18.90 -17.20 5.35
N ARG A 130 -20.06 -17.87 5.21
CA ARG A 130 -20.88 -17.81 3.99
C ARG A 130 -21.48 -16.43 3.69
N LYS A 131 -21.65 -15.58 4.71
CA LYS A 131 -22.14 -14.20 4.54
C LYS A 131 -21.04 -13.22 4.13
N SER A 132 -19.77 -13.54 4.42
CA SER A 132 -18.65 -12.66 4.14
C SER A 132 -18.13 -12.86 2.71
N LEU A 133 -18.48 -11.93 1.82
CA LEU A 133 -18.00 -11.93 0.42
C LEU A 133 -16.47 -11.99 0.30
N TRP A 134 -15.74 -11.36 1.22
CA TRP A 134 -14.26 -11.39 1.22
C TRP A 134 -13.69 -12.76 1.58
N LEU A 135 -14.32 -13.51 2.48
CA LEU A 135 -13.86 -14.86 2.83
C LEU A 135 -14.25 -15.87 1.73
N LEU A 136 -15.43 -15.71 1.13
CA LEU A 136 -15.86 -16.51 -0.02
C LEU A 136 -14.95 -16.28 -1.23
N ALA A 137 -14.64 -15.02 -1.57
CA ALA A 137 -13.72 -14.70 -2.64
C ALA A 137 -12.31 -15.26 -2.38
N TYR A 138 -11.84 -15.23 -1.13
CA TYR A 138 -10.56 -15.82 -0.76
C TYR A 138 -10.52 -17.34 -0.95
N PHE A 139 -11.59 -18.04 -0.55
CA PHE A 139 -11.73 -19.47 -0.83
C PHE A 139 -11.71 -19.75 -2.34
N MET A 140 -12.47 -19.01 -3.14
CA MET A 140 -12.52 -19.20 -4.59
C MET A 140 -11.17 -18.95 -5.27
N VAL A 141 -10.48 -17.85 -4.90
CA VAL A 141 -9.15 -17.53 -5.43
C VAL A 141 -8.13 -18.61 -5.07
N LEU A 142 -8.19 -19.13 -3.85
CA LEU A 142 -7.29 -20.20 -3.39
C LEU A 142 -7.53 -21.51 -4.17
N VAL A 143 -8.79 -21.89 -4.37
CA VAL A 143 -9.16 -23.08 -5.17
C VAL A 143 -8.68 -22.94 -6.62
N LEU A 144 -8.95 -21.79 -7.26
CA LEU A 144 -8.48 -21.53 -8.63
C LEU A 144 -6.95 -21.58 -8.73
N SER A 145 -6.24 -21.01 -7.74
CA SER A 145 -4.78 -21.02 -7.70
C SER A 145 -4.21 -22.43 -7.51
N LEU A 146 -4.84 -23.26 -6.68
CA LEU A 146 -4.44 -24.66 -6.47
C LEU A 146 -4.69 -25.51 -7.71
N VAL A 147 -5.82 -25.32 -8.40
CA VAL A 147 -6.13 -26.03 -9.66
C VAL A 147 -5.12 -25.65 -10.74
N ASP A 148 -4.85 -24.36 -10.93
CA ASP A 148 -3.86 -23.85 -11.89
C ASP A 148 -2.44 -24.35 -11.58
N TRP A 149 -2.07 -24.44 -10.30
CA TRP A 149 -0.79 -25.03 -9.87
C TRP A 149 -0.70 -26.52 -10.22
N MET A 150 -1.76 -27.30 -9.97
CA MET A 150 -1.80 -28.73 -10.33
C MET A 150 -1.70 -28.93 -11.85
N VAL A 151 -2.39 -28.09 -12.63
CA VAL A 151 -2.33 -28.10 -14.11
C VAL A 151 -0.91 -27.79 -14.58
N SER A 152 -0.30 -26.72 -14.07
CA SER A 152 1.08 -26.34 -14.39
C SER A 152 2.10 -27.45 -14.06
N LEU A 153 1.91 -28.16 -12.95
CA LEU A 153 2.76 -29.29 -12.59
C LEU A 153 2.56 -30.49 -13.54
N SER A 154 1.31 -30.77 -13.92
CA SER A 154 0.98 -31.86 -14.86
C SER A 154 1.55 -31.63 -16.27
N LEU A 155 1.71 -30.37 -16.68
CA LEU A 155 2.24 -29.95 -17.97
C LEU A 155 3.77 -29.69 -17.94
N LEU A 156 4.48 -30.15 -16.90
CA LEU A 156 5.92 -29.91 -16.73
C LEU A 156 6.31 -28.42 -16.89
N CYS A 157 5.44 -27.51 -16.44
CA CYS A 157 5.61 -26.05 -16.51
C CYS A 157 5.71 -25.45 -17.92
N GLN A 158 5.24 -26.16 -18.94
CA GLN A 158 5.17 -25.67 -20.34
C GLN A 158 3.90 -24.86 -20.65
N GLU A 159 3.15 -24.46 -19.62
CA GLU A 159 1.95 -23.65 -19.79
C GLU A 159 2.31 -22.19 -20.12
N PRO A 160 1.80 -21.64 -21.25
CA PRO A 160 2.15 -20.29 -21.69
C PRO A 160 1.50 -19.19 -20.84
N LEU A 161 0.32 -19.44 -20.26
CA LEU A 161 -0.46 -18.47 -19.50
C LEU A 161 -0.81 -19.04 -18.12
N ARG A 162 -0.21 -18.49 -17.08
CA ARG A 162 -0.48 -18.90 -15.69
C ARG A 162 -1.49 -17.96 -15.04
N LEU A 163 -2.75 -18.38 -14.93
CA LEU A 163 -3.83 -17.52 -14.43
C LEU A 163 -3.63 -17.15 -12.96
N ARG A 164 -3.02 -18.03 -12.16
CA ARG A 164 -2.77 -17.78 -10.73
C ARG A 164 -1.97 -16.51 -10.45
N ARG A 165 -1.08 -16.10 -11.37
CA ARG A 165 -0.25 -14.89 -11.23
C ARG A 165 -1.10 -13.63 -11.10
N LEU A 166 -2.18 -13.54 -11.88
CA LEU A 166 -3.12 -12.42 -11.86
C LEU A 166 -3.90 -12.34 -10.54
N LEU A 167 -4.06 -13.48 -9.86
CA LEU A 167 -4.80 -13.58 -8.60
C LEU A 167 -3.94 -13.23 -7.37
N ARG A 168 -2.61 -13.29 -7.45
CA ARG A 168 -1.71 -13.03 -6.30
C ARG A 168 -1.94 -11.69 -5.58
N PRO A 169 -2.17 -10.55 -6.27
CA PRO A 169 -2.47 -9.28 -5.61
C PRO A 169 -3.71 -9.35 -4.70
N PHE A 170 -4.63 -10.28 -4.95
CA PHE A 170 -5.79 -10.50 -4.09
C PHE A 170 -5.39 -10.90 -2.66
N PHE A 171 -4.30 -11.66 -2.46
CA PHE A 171 -3.85 -12.05 -1.12
C PHE A 171 -3.46 -10.82 -0.28
N LEU A 172 -2.80 -9.83 -0.90
CA LEU A 172 -2.50 -8.55 -0.27
C LEU A 172 -3.78 -7.75 0.05
N LEU A 173 -4.71 -7.67 -0.91
CA LEU A 173 -6.01 -7.00 -0.72
C LEU A 173 -6.84 -7.65 0.40
N GLN A 174 -6.79 -8.98 0.49
CA GLN A 174 -7.51 -9.75 1.49
C GLN A 174 -6.92 -9.57 2.90
N ASN A 175 -5.60 -9.39 3.03
CA ASN A 175 -4.99 -9.18 4.34
C ASN A 175 -5.15 -7.74 4.84
N SER A 176 -5.06 -6.75 3.94
CA SER A 176 -5.09 -5.34 4.33
C SER A 176 -6.51 -4.79 4.56
N SER A 177 -6.81 -4.45 5.81
CA SER A 177 -8.09 -3.80 6.17
C SER A 177 -8.25 -2.41 5.56
N MET A 178 -7.15 -1.66 5.39
CA MET A 178 -7.14 -0.33 4.79
C MET A 178 -7.38 -0.38 3.29
N MET A 179 -6.83 -1.37 2.58
CA MET A 179 -7.11 -1.55 1.15
C MET A 179 -8.57 -1.91 0.91
N LYS A 180 -9.16 -2.79 1.74
CA LYS A 180 -10.61 -3.10 1.67
C LYS A 180 -11.49 -1.87 1.86
N LYS A 181 -11.12 -1.00 2.81
CA LYS A 181 -11.80 0.28 3.03
C LYS A 181 -11.66 1.17 1.78
N THR A 182 -10.45 1.32 1.25
CA THR A 182 -10.17 2.14 0.08
C THR A 182 -10.91 1.65 -1.17
N LEU A 183 -10.92 0.34 -1.45
CA LEU A 183 -11.69 -0.24 -2.56
C LEU A 183 -13.20 -0.05 -2.37
N LYS A 184 -13.70 -0.18 -1.14
CA LYS A 184 -15.10 0.11 -0.84
C LYS A 184 -15.43 1.59 -1.06
N CYS A 185 -14.50 2.49 -0.75
CA CYS A 185 -14.63 3.92 -1.04
C CYS A 185 -14.72 4.17 -2.54
N ILE A 186 -13.75 3.68 -3.31
CA ILE A 186 -13.69 3.83 -4.77
C ILE A 186 -15.00 3.31 -5.38
N ARG A 187 -15.43 2.10 -5.01
CA ARG A 187 -16.67 1.52 -5.52
C ARG A 187 -17.91 2.38 -5.22
N TRP A 188 -17.92 3.07 -4.08
CA TRP A 188 -19.04 3.93 -3.69
C TRP A 188 -19.00 5.29 -4.40
N SER A 189 -17.82 5.79 -4.78
CA SER A 189 -17.66 7.03 -5.55
C SER A 189 -17.86 6.85 -7.06
N LEU A 190 -17.67 5.63 -7.60
CA LEU A 190 -17.88 5.31 -9.03
C LEU A 190 -19.21 5.83 -9.63
N PRO A 191 -20.39 5.65 -9.01
CA PRO A 191 -21.65 6.11 -9.62
C PRO A 191 -21.72 7.62 -9.81
N GLU A 192 -21.16 8.41 -8.89
CA GLU A 192 -21.14 9.86 -9.04
C GLU A 192 -20.13 10.30 -10.09
N MET A 193 -18.96 9.64 -10.13
CA MET A 193 -17.94 9.88 -11.15
C MET A 193 -18.46 9.56 -12.56
N ALA A 194 -19.36 8.57 -12.69
CA ALA A 194 -19.92 8.18 -13.98
C ALA A 194 -20.61 9.34 -14.70
N SER A 195 -21.23 10.28 -13.97
CA SER A 195 -21.88 11.44 -14.58
C SER A 195 -20.89 12.38 -15.28
N VAL A 196 -19.74 12.64 -14.67
CA VAL A 196 -18.69 13.50 -15.25
C VAL A 196 -17.89 12.77 -16.31
N VAL A 197 -17.63 11.48 -16.14
CA VAL A 197 -17.02 10.65 -17.20
C VAL A 197 -17.92 10.63 -18.43
N LEU A 198 -19.25 10.56 -18.26
CA LEU A 198 -20.19 10.67 -19.37
C LEU A 198 -20.13 12.05 -20.04
N LEU A 199 -20.08 13.13 -19.25
CA LEU A 199 -19.93 14.49 -19.78
C LEU A 199 -18.61 14.66 -20.57
N LEU A 200 -17.52 14.07 -20.06
CA LEU A 200 -16.22 14.06 -20.72
C LEU A 200 -16.23 13.24 -22.01
N ALA A 201 -16.91 12.08 -22.01
CA ALA A 201 -17.09 11.27 -23.21
C ALA A 201 -17.92 12.03 -24.27
N LEU A 202 -18.98 12.73 -23.86
CA LEU A 202 -19.77 13.58 -24.76
C LEU A 202 -18.93 14.73 -25.33
N HIS A 203 -18.14 15.41 -24.50
CA HIS A 203 -17.18 16.43 -24.95
C HIS A 203 -16.23 15.88 -26.02
N LEU A 204 -15.62 14.72 -25.78
CA LEU A 204 -14.76 14.04 -26.75
C LEU A 204 -15.50 13.70 -28.05
N CYS A 205 -16.69 13.10 -27.98
CA CYS A 205 -17.46 12.72 -29.16
C CYS A 205 -17.88 13.93 -30.01
N VAL A 206 -18.38 15.00 -29.39
CA VAL A 206 -18.82 16.22 -30.10
C VAL A 206 -17.63 16.89 -30.79
N PHE A 207 -16.51 17.08 -30.09
CA PHE A 207 -15.32 17.69 -30.68
C PHE A 207 -14.66 16.79 -31.72
N THR A 208 -14.77 15.47 -31.60
CA THR A 208 -14.31 14.53 -32.63
C THR A 208 -15.10 14.71 -33.91
N MET A 209 -16.43 14.72 -33.83
CA MET A 209 -17.30 14.94 -34.99
C MET A 209 -17.06 16.32 -35.62
N PHE A 210 -16.94 17.37 -34.79
CA PHE A 210 -16.66 18.72 -35.28
C PHE A 210 -15.27 18.83 -35.92
N GLY A 211 -14.25 18.27 -35.29
CA GLY A 211 -12.87 18.24 -35.80
C GLY A 211 -12.75 17.49 -37.12
N MET A 212 -13.42 16.34 -37.25
CA MET A 212 -13.48 15.63 -38.53
C MET A 212 -14.15 16.49 -39.61
N LEU A 213 -15.31 17.10 -39.35
CA LEU A 213 -15.96 17.96 -40.33
C LEU A 213 -15.11 19.17 -40.72
N LEU A 214 -14.42 19.78 -39.76
CA LEU A 214 -13.63 20.99 -39.96
C LEU A 214 -12.29 20.72 -40.70
N PHE A 215 -11.67 19.56 -40.47
CA PHE A 215 -10.34 19.24 -40.98
C PHE A 215 -10.31 18.21 -42.12
N THR A 216 -11.39 17.47 -42.38
CA THR A 216 -11.48 16.51 -43.52
C THR A 216 -12.22 17.04 -44.74
N GLY A 217 -12.88 18.21 -44.63
CA GLY A 217 -13.75 18.77 -45.67
C GLY A 217 -13.04 19.34 -46.90
N GLU A 218 -11.74 19.63 -46.84
CA GLU A 218 -10.99 20.23 -47.95
C GLU A 218 -10.31 19.15 -48.80
N LYS A 219 -10.87 18.81 -49.96
CA LYS A 219 -10.17 18.05 -51.00
C LYS A 219 -9.21 19.01 -51.69
N ASP A 220 -7.96 19.08 -51.25
CA ASP A 220 -6.94 19.86 -51.95
C ASP A 220 -5.61 19.12 -52.15
N ASP A 221 -4.95 19.49 -53.24
CA ASP A 221 -3.88 18.78 -53.93
C ASP A 221 -2.64 18.48 -53.05
N GLY A 222 -2.35 17.19 -52.85
CA GLY A 222 -1.00 16.61 -52.66
C GLY A 222 -0.15 16.99 -51.44
N GLN A 223 -0.25 18.20 -50.89
CA GLN A 223 0.66 18.77 -49.89
C GLN A 223 0.18 18.63 -48.44
N ASP A 224 -1.09 18.28 -48.21
CA ASP A 224 -1.76 18.33 -46.89
C ASP A 224 -1.94 16.98 -46.20
N ARG A 225 -1.05 16.02 -46.45
CA ARG A 225 -1.19 14.66 -45.93
C ARG A 225 -1.03 14.56 -44.41
N GLU A 226 -0.34 15.52 -43.78
CA GLU A 226 -0.12 15.55 -42.33
C GLU A 226 -1.39 15.85 -41.51
N ARG A 227 -2.39 16.53 -42.09
CA ARG A 227 -3.68 16.82 -41.42
C ARG A 227 -4.57 15.59 -41.31
N LEU A 228 -4.55 14.78 -42.37
CA LEU A 228 -5.19 13.47 -42.41
C LEU A 228 -4.53 12.49 -41.43
N THR A 229 -3.33 12.78 -40.89
CA THR A 229 -2.70 11.91 -39.89
C THR A 229 -3.51 11.85 -38.59
N TYR A 230 -4.15 12.96 -38.18
CA TYR A 230 -4.84 13.03 -36.89
C TYR A 230 -6.36 12.91 -36.99
N PHE A 231 -6.99 13.46 -38.04
CA PHE A 231 -8.46 13.57 -38.13
C PHE A 231 -9.10 12.77 -39.27
N ARG A 232 -8.41 11.81 -39.88
CA ARG A 232 -8.92 11.08 -41.06
C ARG A 232 -10.11 10.17 -40.76
N ASN A 233 -10.04 9.40 -39.68
CA ASN A 233 -11.09 8.45 -39.30
C ASN A 233 -11.56 8.70 -37.87
N LEU A 234 -12.79 8.28 -37.54
CA LEU A 234 -13.37 8.43 -36.20
C LEU A 234 -12.45 7.92 -35.05
N PRO A 235 -11.89 6.70 -35.07
CA PRO A 235 -11.02 6.24 -34.00
C PRO A 235 -9.71 7.03 -33.91
N GLU A 236 -9.09 7.40 -35.03
CA GLU A 236 -7.85 8.19 -35.06
C GLU A 236 -8.08 9.60 -34.50
N ALA A 237 -9.18 10.25 -34.90
CA ALA A 237 -9.59 11.57 -34.41
C ALA A 237 -9.92 11.53 -32.91
N LEU A 238 -10.66 10.50 -32.47
CA LEU A 238 -10.98 10.31 -31.05
C LEU A 238 -9.73 10.08 -30.21
N THR A 239 -8.79 9.23 -30.67
CA THR A 239 -7.51 9.01 -29.99
C THR A 239 -6.68 10.29 -29.96
N SER A 240 -6.59 11.03 -31.07
CA SER A 240 -5.84 12.29 -31.14
C SER A 240 -6.36 13.33 -30.15
N LEU A 241 -7.69 13.45 -30.01
CA LEU A 241 -8.31 14.33 -29.04
C LEU A 241 -8.24 13.79 -27.60
N LEU A 242 -8.28 12.48 -27.39
CA LEU A 242 -8.07 11.88 -26.08
C LEU A 242 -6.64 12.12 -25.56
N VAL A 243 -5.64 12.04 -26.43
CA VAL A 243 -4.24 12.39 -26.11
C VAL A 243 -4.09 13.91 -25.91
N LEU A 244 -4.84 14.72 -26.66
CA LEU A 244 -4.86 16.17 -26.45
C LEU A 244 -5.55 16.57 -25.15
N LEU A 245 -6.54 15.82 -24.66
CA LEU A 245 -7.20 16.06 -23.38
C LEU A 245 -6.18 16.01 -22.22
N THR A 246 -5.17 15.16 -22.33
CA THR A 246 -4.02 15.10 -21.41
C THR A 246 -2.86 16.00 -21.81
N THR A 247 -3.02 16.78 -22.89
CA THR A 247 -2.04 17.72 -23.46
C THR A 247 -0.73 17.09 -23.93
N ALA A 248 -0.68 15.77 -24.14
CA ALA A 248 0.55 15.04 -24.44
C ALA A 248 1.07 15.27 -25.88
N ASN A 249 0.20 15.65 -26.81
CA ASN A 249 0.53 15.94 -28.22
C ASN A 249 0.33 17.42 -28.60
N ASN A 250 0.33 18.34 -27.62
CA ASN A 250 0.33 19.78 -27.88
C ASN A 250 1.79 20.29 -27.96
N PRO A 251 2.21 21.00 -29.01
CA PRO A 251 1.42 21.60 -30.10
C PRO A 251 1.21 20.72 -31.35
N ASP A 252 1.84 19.55 -31.45
CA ASP A 252 1.93 18.73 -32.66
C ASP A 252 0.60 18.47 -33.38
N VAL A 253 -0.47 18.15 -32.65
CA VAL A 253 -1.80 17.89 -33.23
C VAL A 253 -2.43 19.13 -33.89
N MET A 254 -2.02 20.33 -33.47
CA MET A 254 -2.55 21.60 -33.95
C MET A 254 -1.73 22.19 -35.10
N ILE A 255 -0.41 21.90 -35.18
CA ILE A 255 0.50 22.52 -36.17
C ILE A 255 -0.02 22.42 -37.61
N PRO A 256 -0.45 21.24 -38.11
CA PRO A 256 -0.92 21.13 -39.49
C PRO A 256 -2.15 21.99 -39.76
N ALA A 257 -3.07 22.12 -38.80
CA ALA A 257 -4.26 22.96 -38.92
C ALA A 257 -3.89 24.46 -38.86
N TYR A 258 -3.08 24.85 -37.87
CA TYR A 258 -2.67 26.21 -37.59
C TYR A 258 -1.89 26.85 -38.74
N SER A 259 -1.04 26.08 -39.43
CA SER A 259 -0.20 26.57 -40.52
C SER A 259 -0.98 27.05 -41.75
N LYS A 260 -2.18 26.51 -42.03
CA LYS A 260 -3.05 27.11 -43.08
C LYS A 260 -3.85 28.30 -42.58
N ASN A 261 -4.42 28.21 -41.38
CA ASN A 261 -5.19 29.31 -40.83
C ASN A 261 -5.00 29.38 -39.32
N ARG A 262 -4.52 30.54 -38.85
CA ARG A 262 -4.33 30.83 -37.43
C ARG A 262 -5.63 30.74 -36.64
N SER A 263 -6.79 30.90 -37.28
CA SER A 263 -8.10 30.78 -36.65
C SER A 263 -8.39 29.37 -36.11
N TYR A 264 -7.82 28.31 -36.71
CA TYR A 264 -8.03 26.94 -36.23
C TYR A 264 -7.45 26.70 -34.83
N ALA A 265 -6.54 27.57 -34.32
CA ALA A 265 -6.10 27.52 -32.93
C ALA A 265 -7.27 27.63 -31.94
N ILE A 266 -8.34 28.35 -32.30
CA ILE A 266 -9.50 28.56 -31.43
C ILE A 266 -10.16 27.21 -31.08
N PHE A 267 -10.24 26.28 -32.03
CA PHE A 267 -10.80 24.94 -31.80
C PHE A 267 -10.03 24.20 -30.70
N PHE A 268 -8.71 24.15 -30.80
CA PHE A 268 -7.85 23.45 -29.85
C PHE A 268 -7.82 24.14 -28.49
N ILE A 269 -7.76 25.48 -28.46
CA ILE A 269 -7.80 26.27 -27.21
C ILE A 269 -9.11 26.02 -26.45
N VAL A 270 -10.25 26.10 -27.14
CA VAL A 270 -11.56 25.87 -26.52
C VAL A 270 -11.70 24.42 -26.05
N PHE A 271 -11.25 23.45 -26.86
CA PHE A 271 -11.24 22.04 -26.49
C PHE A 271 -10.46 21.80 -25.19
N THR A 272 -9.23 22.32 -25.10
CA THR A 272 -8.35 22.14 -23.94
C THR A 272 -8.86 22.89 -22.72
N LEU A 273 -9.40 24.09 -22.89
CA LEU A 273 -9.98 24.88 -21.80
C LEU A 273 -11.18 24.14 -21.18
N ILE A 274 -12.14 23.68 -22.00
CA ILE A 274 -13.30 22.96 -21.50
C ILE A 274 -12.90 21.59 -20.96
N GLY A 275 -12.17 20.78 -21.74
CA GLY A 275 -11.85 19.41 -21.39
C GLY A 275 -10.87 19.30 -20.22
N SER A 276 -9.68 19.88 -20.37
CA SER A 276 -8.59 19.73 -19.41
C SER A 276 -8.80 20.63 -18.18
N LEU A 277 -9.08 21.91 -18.38
CA LEU A 277 -9.14 22.85 -17.24
C LEU A 277 -10.47 22.82 -16.49
N PHE A 278 -11.61 22.63 -17.17
CA PHE A 278 -12.89 22.54 -16.47
C PHE A 278 -13.24 21.10 -16.09
N LEU A 279 -13.38 20.18 -17.06
CA LEU A 279 -13.90 18.84 -16.79
C LEU A 279 -12.97 17.98 -15.94
N MET A 280 -11.64 17.97 -16.19
CA MET A 280 -10.71 17.18 -15.37
C MET A 280 -10.57 17.74 -13.95
N ASN A 281 -10.58 19.07 -13.77
CA ASN A 281 -10.54 19.67 -12.44
C ASN A 281 -11.85 19.45 -11.66
N LEU A 282 -13.00 19.49 -12.35
CA LEU A 282 -14.29 19.11 -11.77
C LEU A 282 -14.31 17.64 -11.34
N LEU A 283 -13.76 16.73 -12.16
CA LEU A 283 -13.63 15.32 -11.83
C LEU A 283 -12.80 15.14 -10.55
N THR A 284 -11.65 15.80 -10.44
CA THR A 284 -10.80 15.79 -9.24
C THR A 284 -11.56 16.31 -8.01
N ALA A 285 -12.30 17.41 -8.13
CA ALA A 285 -13.08 17.97 -7.03
C ALA A 285 -14.18 17.02 -6.51
N ILE A 286 -14.87 16.31 -7.41
CA ILE A 286 -15.88 15.32 -7.05
C ILE A 286 -15.25 14.12 -6.35
N ILE A 287 -14.14 13.60 -6.88
CA ILE A 287 -13.38 12.51 -6.24
C ILE A 287 -12.99 12.91 -4.82
N TYR A 288 -12.46 14.13 -4.64
CA TYR A 288 -12.06 14.64 -3.33
C TYR A 288 -13.24 14.70 -2.36
N ASN A 289 -14.37 15.27 -2.76
CA ASN A 289 -15.56 15.39 -1.90
C ASN A 289 -16.07 14.02 -1.45
N GLN A 290 -16.10 13.04 -2.35
CA GLN A 290 -16.53 11.69 -2.02
C GLN A 290 -15.54 10.95 -1.13
N PHE A 291 -14.25 11.08 -1.40
CA PHE A 291 -13.21 10.50 -0.57
C PHE A 291 -13.23 11.08 0.85
N ARG A 292 -13.38 12.41 0.98
CA ARG A 292 -13.52 13.09 2.28
C ARG A 292 -14.75 12.62 3.06
N GLY A 293 -15.91 12.52 2.40
CA GLY A 293 -17.13 12.00 3.00
C GLY A 293 -16.99 10.56 3.50
N TYR A 294 -16.28 9.72 2.73
CA TYR A 294 -15.98 8.34 3.13
C TYR A 294 -15.00 8.25 4.30
N LEU A 295 -13.91 9.03 4.29
CA LEU A 295 -12.93 9.05 5.38
C LEU A 295 -13.60 9.35 6.73
N LEU A 296 -14.52 10.33 6.75
CA LEU A 296 -15.26 10.66 7.96
C LEU A 296 -16.12 9.48 8.45
N LYS A 297 -16.86 8.82 7.54
CA LYS A 297 -17.65 7.61 7.85
C LYS A 297 -16.75 6.46 8.34
N SER A 298 -15.57 6.29 7.77
CA SER A 298 -14.59 5.25 8.16
C SER A 298 -14.05 5.47 9.57
N VAL A 299 -13.72 6.72 9.93
CA VAL A 299 -13.30 7.09 11.28
C VAL A 299 -14.44 6.88 12.28
N GLN A 300 -15.66 7.34 11.96
CA GLN A 300 -16.85 7.14 12.80
C GLN A 300 -17.12 5.65 13.05
N ALA A 301 -17.05 4.81 12.01
CA ALA A 301 -17.22 3.37 12.14
C ALA A 301 -16.13 2.72 13.01
N SER A 302 -14.90 3.21 12.94
CA SER A 302 -13.78 2.72 13.77
C SER A 302 -14.02 3.10 15.24
N LEU A 303 -14.41 4.34 15.53
CA LEU A 303 -14.78 4.78 16.89
C LEU A 303 -16.00 4.02 17.43
N PHE A 304 -17.00 3.74 16.59
CA PHE A 304 -18.15 2.94 16.98
C PHE A 304 -17.77 1.52 17.40
N ARG A 305 -16.86 0.87 16.65
CA ARG A 305 -16.33 -0.46 17.01
C ARG A 305 -15.57 -0.44 18.34
N LYS A 306 -14.74 0.59 18.55
CA LYS A 306 -14.02 0.78 19.83
C LYS A 306 -15.02 0.88 20.98
N ARG A 307 -16.06 1.72 20.86
CA ARG A 307 -17.12 1.86 21.88
C ARG A 307 -17.85 0.55 22.14
N LEU A 308 -18.24 -0.17 21.09
CA LEU A 308 -18.90 -1.47 21.21
C LEU A 308 -18.02 -2.50 21.94
N GLY A 309 -16.73 -2.59 21.59
CA GLY A 309 -15.77 -3.49 22.25
C GLY A 309 -15.57 -3.14 23.72
N THR A 310 -15.40 -1.86 24.05
CA THR A 310 -15.29 -1.43 25.46
C THR A 310 -16.58 -1.70 26.25
N ARG A 311 -17.75 -1.55 25.62
CA ARG A 311 -19.04 -1.84 26.27
C ARG A 311 -19.23 -3.34 26.51
N ALA A 312 -18.87 -4.18 25.54
CA ALA A 312 -18.92 -5.63 25.70
C ALA A 312 -17.95 -6.11 26.82
N ALA A 313 -16.75 -5.53 26.88
CA ALA A 313 -15.80 -5.81 27.96
C ALA A 313 -16.37 -5.41 29.34
N TYR A 314 -17.03 -4.25 29.43
CA TYR A 314 -17.70 -3.81 30.66
C TYR A 314 -18.77 -4.80 31.10
N GLU A 315 -19.64 -5.25 30.19
CA GLU A 315 -20.74 -6.15 30.50
C GLU A 315 -20.24 -7.52 31.00
N VAL A 316 -19.19 -8.08 30.40
CA VAL A 316 -18.61 -9.35 30.87
C VAL A 316 -17.93 -9.19 32.24
N LEU A 317 -17.23 -8.08 32.47
CA LEU A 317 -16.60 -7.82 33.76
C LEU A 317 -17.62 -7.52 34.87
N SER A 318 -18.75 -6.86 34.57
CA SER A 318 -19.78 -6.58 35.57
C SER A 318 -20.50 -7.85 36.03
N MET A 319 -20.68 -8.84 35.16
CA MET A 319 -21.25 -10.14 35.52
C MET A 319 -20.38 -10.90 36.54
N THR A 320 -19.06 -10.66 36.51
CA THR A 320 -18.12 -11.24 37.49
C THR A 320 -18.33 -10.69 38.89
N ALA A 321 -18.80 -9.43 39.00
CA ALA A 321 -19.08 -8.77 40.27
C ALA A 321 -20.42 -9.22 40.90
N GLU A 322 -21.45 -9.46 40.08
CA GLU A 322 -22.79 -9.89 40.55
C GLU A 322 -22.82 -11.31 41.12
N GLY A 323 -21.91 -12.20 40.67
CA GLY A 323 -21.80 -13.57 41.19
C GLY A 323 -21.26 -13.68 42.63
N GLN A 324 -20.82 -12.58 43.24
CA GLN A 324 -20.48 -12.52 44.67
C GLN A 324 -21.60 -11.78 45.40
N ALA A 325 -22.22 -12.43 46.39
CA ALA A 325 -23.32 -11.91 47.21
C ALA A 325 -22.98 -10.57 47.93
N HIS A 326 -22.98 -9.47 47.20
CA HIS A 326 -22.87 -8.11 47.70
C HIS A 326 -23.98 -7.26 47.06
N PRO A 327 -24.85 -6.60 47.85
CA PRO A 327 -26.01 -5.87 47.36
C PRO A 327 -25.68 -4.47 46.83
N GLN A 328 -24.43 -4.21 46.42
CA GLN A 328 -23.98 -2.89 46.01
C GLN A 328 -23.75 -2.83 44.51
N GLY A 329 -24.73 -2.28 43.78
CA GLY A 329 -24.61 -1.63 42.46
C GLY A 329 -24.07 -2.46 41.27
N ALA A 330 -24.71 -2.30 40.10
CA ALA A 330 -24.15 -2.79 38.85
C ALA A 330 -22.88 -2.00 38.47
N GLY A 331 -21.71 -2.63 38.50
CA GLY A 331 -20.43 -1.98 38.16
C GLY A 331 -19.24 -2.93 38.16
N VAL A 332 -18.11 -2.47 37.61
CA VAL A 332 -16.88 -3.27 37.48
C VAL A 332 -15.92 -2.95 38.62
N LYS A 333 -15.37 -3.97 39.28
CA LYS A 333 -14.33 -3.78 40.31
C LYS A 333 -13.03 -3.33 39.65
N ALA A 334 -12.37 -2.33 40.21
CA ALA A 334 -11.09 -1.83 39.70
C ALA A 334 -10.00 -2.92 39.65
N GLN A 335 -10.01 -3.89 40.59
CA GLN A 335 -9.05 -5.00 40.63
C GLN A 335 -9.17 -5.94 39.42
N ASP A 336 -10.40 -6.32 39.05
CA ASP A 336 -10.65 -7.21 37.91
C ASP A 336 -10.21 -6.52 36.60
N LEU A 337 -10.46 -5.21 36.48
CA LEU A 337 -9.97 -4.41 35.35
C LEU A 337 -8.44 -4.33 35.33
N LEU A 338 -7.77 -4.12 36.47
CA LEU A 338 -6.30 -4.11 36.54
C LEU A 338 -5.71 -5.45 36.08
N GLN A 339 -6.30 -6.57 36.52
CA GLN A 339 -5.86 -7.90 36.11
C GLN A 339 -6.06 -8.14 34.60
N ALA A 340 -7.19 -7.69 34.04
CA ALA A 340 -7.41 -7.74 32.60
C ALA A 340 -6.36 -6.89 31.86
N LEU A 341 -6.18 -5.62 32.23
CA LEU A 341 -5.24 -4.70 31.59
C LEU A 341 -3.79 -5.18 31.64
N GLN A 342 -3.38 -5.89 32.69
CA GLN A 342 -2.06 -6.53 32.76
C GLN A 342 -1.85 -7.58 31.67
N LYS A 343 -2.89 -8.31 31.26
CA LYS A 343 -2.83 -9.34 30.21
C LYS A 343 -2.97 -8.78 28.78
N VAL A 344 -3.51 -7.56 28.62
CA VAL A 344 -3.67 -6.92 27.30
C VAL A 344 -2.30 -6.54 26.71
N GLN A 345 -2.11 -6.85 25.43
CA GLN A 345 -0.97 -6.41 24.63
C GLN A 345 -1.18 -4.98 24.10
N VAL A 346 -0.55 -4.00 24.76
CA VAL A 346 -0.56 -2.57 24.38
C VAL A 346 0.83 -2.00 24.63
N ASP A 347 1.20 -0.93 23.92
CA ASP A 347 2.37 -0.11 24.21
C ASP A 347 2.52 0.17 25.70
N SER A 348 3.74 -0.01 26.22
CA SER A 348 4.04 0.08 27.65
C SER A 348 3.63 1.42 28.28
N THR A 349 3.83 2.52 27.56
CA THR A 349 3.48 3.88 28.02
C THR A 349 1.98 4.07 28.18
N ARG A 350 1.20 3.68 27.17
CA ARG A 350 -0.28 3.75 27.19
C ARG A 350 -0.85 2.84 28.27
N LYS A 351 -0.28 1.65 28.42
CA LYS A 351 -0.65 0.69 29.46
C LYS A 351 -0.40 1.24 30.86
N GLN A 352 0.75 1.86 31.11
CA GLN A 352 1.07 2.48 32.41
C GLN A 352 0.11 3.62 32.76
N ALA A 353 -0.13 4.56 31.83
CA ALA A 353 -1.06 5.67 32.05
C ALA A 353 -2.49 5.18 32.37
N LEU A 354 -2.94 4.11 31.70
CA LEU A 354 -4.23 3.50 31.96
C LEU A 354 -4.28 2.84 33.34
N LEU A 355 -3.25 2.09 33.72
CA LEU A 355 -3.14 1.43 35.02
C LEU A 355 -3.12 2.46 36.17
N GLU A 356 -2.39 3.56 36.02
CA GLU A 356 -2.34 4.65 37.01
C GLU A 356 -3.70 5.31 37.18
N LYS A 357 -4.42 5.60 36.09
CA LYS A 357 -5.78 6.14 36.18
C LYS A 357 -6.76 5.21 36.87
N VAL A 358 -6.68 3.90 36.63
CA VAL A 358 -7.55 2.92 37.31
C VAL A 358 -7.22 2.87 38.81
N ARG A 359 -5.93 2.89 39.18
CA ARG A 359 -5.50 2.93 40.59
C ARG A 359 -5.97 4.21 41.29
N ALA A 360 -5.92 5.36 40.61
CA ALA A 360 -6.35 6.64 41.15
C ALA A 360 -7.86 6.70 41.45
N HIS A 361 -8.68 5.89 40.78
CA HIS A 361 -10.12 5.81 41.02
C HIS A 361 -10.49 5.08 42.33
N GLY A 362 -9.56 4.32 42.93
CA GLY A 362 -9.75 3.63 44.21
C GLY A 362 -10.53 2.30 44.10
N HIS A 363 -11.05 1.82 45.24
CA HIS A 363 -11.77 0.54 45.36
C HIS A 363 -13.26 0.61 44.95
N GLY A 364 -13.72 1.72 44.38
CA GLY A 364 -15.10 1.89 43.94
C GLY A 364 -15.47 1.04 42.73
N LEU A 365 -16.78 0.83 42.54
CA LEU A 365 -17.32 0.21 41.33
C LEU A 365 -17.32 1.25 40.19
N LEU A 366 -16.70 0.89 39.07
CA LEU A 366 -16.69 1.72 37.87
C LEU A 366 -18.05 1.64 37.18
N SER A 367 -18.67 2.80 36.93
CA SER A 367 -19.86 2.91 36.09
C SER A 367 -19.51 2.70 34.62
N ALA A 368 -20.49 2.35 33.79
CA ALA A 368 -20.26 2.14 32.37
C ALA A 368 -19.73 3.39 31.63
N ASN A 369 -20.19 4.58 32.04
CA ASN A 369 -19.75 5.84 31.44
C ASN A 369 -18.29 6.15 31.82
N ASP A 370 -17.92 5.89 33.08
CA ASP A 370 -16.55 6.12 33.55
C ASP A 370 -15.59 5.10 32.95
N PHE A 371 -16.03 3.85 32.78
CA PHE A 371 -15.30 2.81 32.05
C PHE A 371 -15.03 3.23 30.60
N GLN A 372 -16.03 3.71 29.86
CA GLN A 372 -15.81 4.17 28.49
C GLN A 372 -14.89 5.40 28.41
N LYS A 373 -15.05 6.36 29.32
CA LYS A 373 -14.18 7.55 29.40
C LYS A 373 -12.72 7.18 29.65
N LEU A 374 -12.46 6.13 30.42
CA LEU A 374 -11.11 5.63 30.67
C LEU A 374 -10.38 5.25 29.37
N PHE A 375 -11.05 4.58 28.44
CA PHE A 375 -10.48 4.17 27.15
C PHE A 375 -10.28 5.32 26.14
N ASN A 376 -10.81 6.52 26.41
CA ASN A 376 -10.47 7.71 25.64
C ASN A 376 -9.03 8.16 25.90
N GLU A 377 -8.41 7.76 27.01
CA GLU A 377 -7.00 8.07 27.30
C GLU A 377 -6.06 7.45 26.27
N LEU A 378 -6.44 6.32 25.68
CA LEU A 378 -5.67 5.65 24.62
C LEU A 378 -5.58 6.48 23.33
N ASP A 379 -6.46 7.46 23.14
CA ASP A 379 -6.44 8.33 21.97
C ASP A 379 -5.42 9.49 22.11
N LYS A 380 -4.84 9.68 23.30
CA LYS A 380 -3.82 10.72 23.52
C LYS A 380 -2.46 10.27 23.02
N SER A 381 -1.77 11.14 22.27
CA SER A 381 -0.37 10.93 21.90
C SER A 381 0.54 11.30 23.07
N VAL A 382 1.45 10.41 23.43
CA VAL A 382 2.48 10.68 24.45
C VAL A 382 3.69 11.29 23.75
N THR A 383 3.90 12.59 23.95
CA THR A 383 5.15 13.25 23.55
C THR A 383 6.17 13.00 24.64
N ARG A 384 7.28 12.32 24.33
CA ARG A 384 8.39 12.19 25.27
C ARG A 384 9.13 13.52 25.31
N GLU A 385 9.15 14.16 26.46
CA GLU A 385 10.03 15.30 26.70
C GLU A 385 11.46 14.78 26.94
N HIS A 386 12.45 15.51 26.42
CA HIS A 386 13.84 15.18 26.70
C HIS A 386 14.13 15.43 28.18
N PRO A 387 14.91 14.58 28.85
CA PRO A 387 15.27 14.81 30.24
C PRO A 387 16.01 16.14 30.39
N PRO A 388 15.92 16.80 31.55
CA PRO A 388 16.69 18.00 31.82
C PRO A 388 18.19 17.69 31.70
N LEU A 389 18.96 18.70 31.32
CA LEU A 389 20.41 18.61 31.17
C LEU A 389 21.06 18.12 32.49
N PRO A 390 22.00 17.16 32.46
CA PRO A 390 22.67 16.65 33.65
C PRO A 390 23.59 17.70 34.29
N GLU A 391 23.82 17.61 35.59
CA GLU A 391 24.87 18.37 36.29
C GLU A 391 26.16 17.55 36.35
N TYR A 392 27.21 18.03 35.68
CA TYR A 392 28.54 17.39 35.72
C TYR A 392 29.39 17.98 36.85
N GLN A 393 30.19 17.16 37.52
CA GLN A 393 31.13 17.63 38.56
C GLN A 393 32.42 18.24 37.97
N SER A 394 32.81 17.81 36.77
CA SER A 394 34.02 18.33 36.12
C SER A 394 33.73 19.67 35.42
N PRO A 395 34.61 20.69 35.55
CA PRO A 395 34.43 21.99 34.90
C PRO A 395 34.46 21.89 33.37
N PHE A 396 35.20 20.93 32.82
CA PHE A 396 35.27 20.68 31.37
C PHE A 396 33.91 20.28 30.77
N LEU A 397 33.24 19.30 31.38
CA LEU A 397 31.94 18.82 30.88
C LEU A 397 30.84 19.88 31.05
N GLN A 398 30.89 20.70 32.10
CA GLN A 398 29.99 21.85 32.25
C GLN A 398 30.18 22.88 31.12
N SER A 399 31.44 23.19 30.77
CA SER A 399 31.75 24.10 29.66
C SER A 399 31.33 23.51 28.30
N ALA A 400 31.53 22.21 28.08
CA ALA A 400 31.10 21.52 26.87
C ALA A 400 29.56 21.51 26.73
N GLN A 401 28.84 21.21 27.80
CA GLN A 401 27.37 21.23 27.83
C GLN A 401 26.80 22.61 27.51
N PHE A 402 27.42 23.68 28.02
CA PHE A 402 27.02 25.05 27.68
C PHE A 402 27.24 25.37 26.20
N LEU A 403 28.37 24.93 25.62
CA LEU A 403 28.69 25.18 24.23
C LEU A 403 27.81 24.38 23.27
N PHE A 404 27.65 23.06 23.49
CA PHE A 404 26.85 22.18 22.65
C PHE A 404 25.34 22.35 22.85
N GLY A 405 24.90 22.83 24.02
CA GLY A 405 23.51 23.17 24.28
C GLY A 405 23.09 24.52 23.70
N HIS A 406 24.03 25.32 23.21
CA HIS A 406 23.71 26.63 22.63
C HIS A 406 23.10 26.46 21.24
N ARG A 407 21.98 27.15 20.97
CA ARG A 407 21.29 27.12 19.66
C ARG A 407 22.17 27.53 18.47
N TYR A 408 23.25 28.28 18.72
CA TYR A 408 24.24 28.63 17.70
C TYR A 408 25.08 27.44 17.23
N PHE A 409 25.23 26.40 18.05
CA PHE A 409 25.89 25.17 17.63
C PHE A 409 25.08 24.47 16.52
N ASP A 410 23.75 24.43 16.64
CA ASP A 410 22.87 23.92 15.59
C ASP A 410 22.95 24.78 14.31
N TYR A 411 22.97 26.12 14.46
CA TYR A 411 23.15 27.01 13.31
C TYR A 411 24.50 26.85 12.63
N LEU A 412 25.57 26.62 13.40
CA LEU A 412 26.91 26.35 12.87
C LEU A 412 26.94 25.02 12.11
N GLY A 413 26.34 23.96 12.68
CA GLY A 413 26.19 22.67 12.00
C GLY A 413 25.43 22.81 10.68
N ASN A 414 24.29 23.51 10.69
CA ASN A 414 23.51 23.80 9.49
C ASN A 414 24.31 24.61 8.45
N PHE A 415 25.12 25.58 8.91
CA PHE A 415 25.99 26.36 8.04
C PHE A 415 27.07 25.50 7.39
N ILE A 416 27.73 24.61 8.15
CA ILE A 416 28.74 23.69 7.61
C ILE A 416 28.11 22.75 6.58
N VAL A 417 26.92 22.21 6.85
CA VAL A 417 26.19 21.36 5.89
C VAL A 417 25.85 22.14 4.62
N LEU A 418 25.38 23.37 4.74
CA LEU A 418 25.10 24.23 3.59
C LEU A 418 26.36 24.56 2.80
N ALA A 419 27.46 24.90 3.48
CA ALA A 419 28.74 25.19 2.86
C ALA A 419 29.27 23.95 2.10
N ASN A 420 29.15 22.76 2.68
CA ASN A 420 29.52 21.51 2.00
C ASN A 420 28.64 21.26 0.77
N LEU A 421 27.33 21.47 0.87
CA LEU A 421 26.41 21.33 -0.25
C LEU A 421 26.77 22.29 -1.39
N VAL A 422 27.01 23.57 -1.08
CA VAL A 422 27.44 24.58 -2.07
C VAL A 422 28.79 24.19 -2.67
N SER A 423 29.74 23.73 -1.86
CA SER A 423 31.04 23.28 -2.32
C SER A 423 30.90 22.13 -3.33
N ILE A 424 30.14 21.08 -2.99
CA ILE A 424 29.89 19.94 -3.90
C ILE A 424 29.18 20.41 -5.17
N CYS A 425 28.19 21.30 -5.09
CA CYS A 425 27.52 21.85 -6.27
C CYS A 425 28.49 22.63 -7.18
N VAL A 426 29.36 23.47 -6.60
CA VAL A 426 30.35 24.23 -7.35
C VAL A 426 31.36 23.29 -8.01
N PHE A 427 31.87 22.30 -7.28
CA PHE A 427 32.80 21.31 -7.84
C PHE A 427 32.16 20.49 -8.96
N LEU A 428 30.93 19.99 -8.78
CA LEU A 428 30.23 19.23 -9.83
C LEU A 428 30.02 20.05 -11.11
N VAL A 429 29.75 21.36 -11.00
CA VAL A 429 29.61 22.24 -12.17
C VAL A 429 30.96 22.50 -12.82
N LEU A 430 31.99 22.80 -12.04
CA LEU A 430 33.35 23.03 -12.55
C LEU A 430 33.91 21.77 -13.24
N ASP A 431 33.70 20.60 -12.66
CA ASP A 431 34.13 19.32 -13.24
C ASP A 431 33.30 18.93 -14.47
N ALA A 432 32.03 19.33 -14.55
CA ALA A 432 31.18 19.07 -15.70
C ALA A 432 31.72 19.70 -16.99
N ASP A 433 32.34 20.88 -16.88
CA ASP A 433 32.89 21.62 -18.02
C ASP A 433 34.29 21.13 -18.45
N ILE A 434 34.96 20.33 -17.61
CA ILE A 434 36.28 19.74 -17.90
C ILE A 434 36.11 18.36 -18.56
N LEU A 435 36.94 18.06 -19.57
CA LEU A 435 36.96 16.76 -20.22
C LEU A 435 37.20 15.64 -19.18
N PRO A 436 36.45 14.52 -19.22
CA PRO A 436 36.51 13.47 -18.19
C PRO A 436 37.91 12.91 -17.91
N HIS A 437 38.80 12.88 -18.91
CA HIS A 437 40.18 12.40 -18.77
C HIS A 437 41.07 13.38 -17.97
N ASN A 438 40.73 14.67 -17.95
CA ASN A 438 41.49 15.72 -17.26
C ASN A 438 40.87 16.09 -15.91
N ARG A 439 39.92 15.30 -15.40
CA ARG A 439 39.34 15.53 -14.07
C ARG A 439 40.31 15.03 -13.01
N ASP A 440 40.55 15.85 -12.01
CA ASP A 440 41.36 15.47 -10.86
C ASP A 440 40.49 14.64 -9.90
N ASP A 441 40.54 13.31 -10.02
CA ASP A 441 39.80 12.36 -9.14
C ASP A 441 40.21 12.42 -7.64
N PHE A 442 41.13 13.31 -7.29
CA PHE A 442 41.83 13.35 -6.00
C PHE A 442 40.95 13.81 -4.81
N VAL A 443 39.80 14.46 -5.05
CA VAL A 443 39.02 15.12 -3.98
C VAL A 443 37.72 14.40 -3.62
N LEU A 444 37.28 13.42 -4.41
CA LEU A 444 36.08 12.60 -4.13
C LEU A 444 36.32 11.40 -3.19
N GLY A 445 37.55 11.20 -2.72
CA GLY A 445 37.85 10.20 -1.67
C GLY A 445 37.97 8.75 -2.17
N GLU A 446 38.25 8.51 -3.45
CA GLU A 446 38.85 7.23 -3.84
C GLU A 446 40.33 7.26 -3.47
N ALA A 447 40.64 6.79 -2.26
CA ALA A 447 41.99 6.40 -1.90
C ALA A 447 42.45 5.33 -2.90
N GLY A 448 43.44 5.68 -3.71
CA GLY A 448 43.93 4.86 -4.79
C GLY A 448 44.30 3.44 -4.34
N ASP A 449 43.72 2.47 -5.03
CA ASP A 449 44.37 1.18 -5.25
C ASP A 449 44.19 0.82 -6.72
N ALA A 450 45.01 1.47 -7.56
CA ALA A 450 45.20 1.09 -8.94
C ALA A 450 45.94 -0.26 -8.97
N GLY A 451 45.19 -1.35 -8.84
CA GLY A 451 45.59 -2.66 -9.36
C GLY A 451 45.66 -2.59 -10.89
N PRO A 452 46.51 -3.40 -11.56
CA PRO A 452 46.80 -3.22 -12.97
C PRO A 452 45.53 -3.38 -13.78
N ALA A 453 45.19 -2.34 -14.53
CA ALA A 453 44.17 -2.38 -15.56
C ALA A 453 44.46 -3.58 -16.48
N VAL A 454 43.57 -4.57 -16.46
CA VAL A 454 43.48 -5.56 -17.51
C VAL A 454 43.14 -4.79 -18.78
N ALA A 455 44.15 -4.61 -19.63
CA ALA A 455 44.00 -4.07 -20.97
C ALA A 455 43.10 -5.00 -21.78
N VAL A 456 41.80 -4.70 -21.81
CA VAL A 456 40.92 -5.16 -22.88
C VAL A 456 41.19 -4.24 -24.07
N GLY A 457 42.08 -4.68 -24.95
CA GLY A 457 42.41 -3.98 -26.19
C GLY A 457 41.18 -3.83 -27.07
N HIS A 458 40.66 -2.61 -27.17
CA HIS A 458 39.91 -2.18 -28.34
C HIS A 458 40.87 -1.42 -29.25
N GLY A 459 41.40 -2.13 -30.26
CA GLY A 459 42.04 -1.49 -31.41
C GLY A 459 41.00 -0.74 -32.26
N PRO A 460 41.45 0.24 -33.08
CA PRO A 460 40.55 0.98 -33.95
C PRO A 460 40.00 0.05 -35.05
N PRO A 461 38.74 0.18 -35.49
CA PRO A 461 38.26 -0.59 -36.63
C PRO A 461 38.92 -0.01 -37.89
N GLY A 462 39.84 -0.79 -38.45
CA GLY A 462 40.36 -0.57 -39.80
C GLY A 462 39.24 -0.70 -40.84
N GLU A 463 39.32 0.16 -41.84
CA GLU A 463 38.60 0.07 -43.10
C GLU A 463 38.74 -1.34 -43.70
N HIS A 464 37.64 -2.08 -43.77
CA HIS A 464 37.41 -3.02 -44.88
C HIS A 464 35.92 -3.00 -45.22
N ALA A 465 35.61 -2.23 -46.26
CA ALA A 465 34.35 -2.29 -46.96
C ALA A 465 34.20 -3.66 -47.63
N HIS A 466 33.31 -4.50 -47.09
CA HIS A 466 32.66 -5.56 -47.87
C HIS A 466 31.25 -5.09 -48.20
N CYS A 467 31.11 -4.50 -49.39
CA CYS A 467 29.81 -4.27 -50.02
C CYS A 467 29.16 -5.62 -50.36
N VAL A 468 28.03 -5.93 -49.73
CA VAL A 468 27.06 -6.91 -50.24
C VAL A 468 25.82 -6.12 -50.67
N PRO A 469 25.40 -6.16 -51.94
CA PRO A 469 24.33 -5.31 -52.44
C PRO A 469 22.96 -5.87 -52.05
N VAL A 470 22.09 -4.98 -51.54
CA VAL A 470 20.63 -5.21 -51.48
C VAL A 470 20.03 -4.57 -52.74
N PRO A 471 19.17 -5.26 -53.51
CA PRO A 471 18.72 -4.80 -54.82
C PRO A 471 17.77 -3.61 -54.71
N ALA A 472 18.10 -2.54 -55.42
CA ALA A 472 17.21 -1.40 -55.67
C ALA A 472 16.20 -1.77 -56.76
N HIS A 473 14.92 -1.83 -56.41
CA HIS A 473 13.84 -1.78 -57.40
C HIS A 473 13.61 -0.31 -57.80
N HIS A 474 13.90 0.01 -59.07
CA HIS A 474 13.28 1.15 -59.76
C HIS A 474 12.54 0.62 -61.01
N PRO A 475 11.39 1.20 -61.38
CA PRO A 475 10.58 0.72 -62.49
C PRO A 475 11.10 1.30 -63.81
N GLN A 476 11.32 0.43 -64.79
CA GLN A 476 11.52 0.85 -66.18
C GLN A 476 10.18 0.90 -66.91
N HIS A 477 9.88 2.08 -67.43
CA HIS A 477 9.07 2.28 -68.62
C HIS A 477 9.78 1.63 -69.81
N GLU A 478 9.10 0.74 -70.53
CA GLU A 478 9.31 0.54 -71.96
C GLU A 478 7.94 0.40 -72.63
N GLY A 479 7.72 1.24 -73.63
CA GLY A 479 6.65 1.09 -74.60
C GLY A 479 7.20 0.53 -75.91
N SER A 480 6.26 0.03 -76.71
CA SER A 480 6.33 -0.29 -78.14
C SER A 480 6.95 -1.64 -78.53
N GLY A 481 6.04 -2.52 -78.96
CA GLY A 481 6.23 -3.81 -79.62
C GLY A 481 4.89 -4.48 -79.77
#